data_AF-A0AAJ1NA56-F1
#
_entry.id   AF-A0AAJ1NA56-F1
#
_cell.length_a   1.000
_cell.length_b   1.000
_cell.length_c   1.000
_cell.angle_alpha   90.00
_cell.angle_beta   90.00
_cell.angle_gamma   90.00
#
_symmetry.space_group_name_H-M   'P 1'
#
loop_
_entity.id
_entity.type
_entity.pdbx_description
1 polymer ?
#
loop_
_entity_poly.entity_id
_entity_poly.type
_entity_poly.pdbx_seq_one_letter_code
_entity_poly.pdbx_strand_id
1 'polypeptide(L)'
;MKNQITQIINNWNPIEIQPLLEDEYEPEIEKIVEWLILNKRVDSIKLAQYIGEVFIKYFGISLYKIDERKVLSVAEEIIQIKSDI
;
A
#
# COMPACT_ATOMS: atom_id res chain seq x y z
N MET A 1 10.36 -5.55 -6.56
CA MET A 1 9.06 -4.85 -6.54
C MET A 1 8.09 -5.43 -5.51
N LYS A 2 7.39 -6.56 -5.73
CA LYS A 2 6.36 -7.08 -4.78
C LYS A 2 6.89 -7.23 -3.34
N ASN A 3 8.00 -7.95 -3.14
CA ASN A 3 8.56 -8.15 -1.80
C ASN A 3 8.94 -6.84 -1.07
N GLN A 4 9.39 -5.81 -1.80
CA GLN A 4 9.71 -4.51 -1.21
C GLN A 4 8.43 -3.75 -0.82
N ILE A 5 7.37 -3.84 -1.63
CA ILE A 5 6.05 -3.30 -1.30
C ILE A 5 5.49 -4.04 -0.07
N THR A 6 5.62 -5.36 0.01
CA THR A 6 5.25 -6.14 1.19
C THR A 6 5.93 -5.63 2.45
N GLN A 7 7.25 -5.38 2.39
CA GLN A 7 7.98 -4.83 3.53
C GLN A 7 7.49 -3.44 3.94
N ILE A 8 7.25 -2.54 2.99
CA ILE A 8 6.72 -1.20 3.28
C ILE A 8 5.35 -1.28 3.95
N ILE A 9 4.44 -2.10 3.41
CA ILE A 9 3.08 -2.22 3.92
C ILE A 9 3.05 -2.91 5.29
N ASN A 10 3.84 -3.97 5.49
CA ASN A 10 3.98 -4.63 6.79
C ASN A 10 4.57 -3.67 7.84
N ASN A 11 5.59 -2.88 7.48
CA ASN A 11 6.17 -1.88 8.38
C ASN A 11 5.19 -0.74 8.70
N TRP A 12 4.31 -0.39 7.77
CA TRP A 12 3.24 0.55 8.02
C TRP A 12 2.19 -0.03 8.97
N ASN A 13 1.83 -1.31 8.82
CA ASN A 13 0.83 -2.02 9.62
C ASN A 13 -0.49 -1.22 9.74
N PRO A 14 -1.22 -1.01 8.63
CA PRO A 14 -2.34 -0.06 8.53
C PRO A 14 -3.52 -0.30 9.49
N ILE A 15 -3.64 -1.50 10.06
CA ILE A 15 -4.68 -1.85 11.04
C ILE A 15 -4.10 -2.30 12.39
N GLU A 16 -2.81 -2.06 12.61
CA GLU A 16 -2.10 -2.34 13.87
C GLU A 16 -2.25 -3.80 14.35
N ILE A 17 -2.26 -4.77 13.42
CA ILE A 17 -2.46 -6.18 13.74
C ILE A 17 -1.22 -6.80 14.38
N GLN A 18 -1.44 -7.69 15.37
CA GLN A 18 -0.40 -8.46 16.05
C GLN A 18 -0.90 -9.89 16.37
N PRO A 19 -0.07 -10.93 16.16
CA PRO A 19 1.27 -10.87 15.55
C PRO A 19 1.20 -10.52 14.06
N LEU A 20 2.22 -9.81 13.56
CA LEU A 20 2.31 -9.46 12.14
C LEU A 20 2.99 -10.59 11.37
N LEU A 21 2.28 -11.20 10.43
CA LEU A 21 2.82 -12.25 9.56
C LEU A 21 3.52 -11.66 8.34
N GLU A 22 4.36 -12.46 7.67
CA GLU A 22 5.07 -12.02 6.47
C GLU A 22 4.11 -11.71 5.31
N ASP A 23 3.01 -12.46 5.21
CA ASP A 23 1.98 -12.39 4.19
C ASP A 23 0.69 -11.68 4.65
N GLU A 24 0.75 -10.90 5.74
CA GLU A 24 -0.42 -10.30 6.40
C GLU A 24 -1.37 -9.57 5.44
N TYR A 25 -0.82 -8.77 4.53
CA TYR A 25 -1.57 -7.90 3.61
C TYR A 25 -1.47 -8.36 2.15
N GLU A 26 -1.18 -9.64 1.92
CA GLU A 26 -0.94 -10.18 0.57
C GLU A 26 -2.06 -9.83 -0.43
N PRO A 27 -3.36 -9.95 -0.10
CA PRO A 27 -4.43 -9.60 -1.05
C PRO A 27 -4.45 -8.11 -1.45
N GLU A 28 -4.16 -7.21 -0.52
CA GLU A 28 -4.10 -5.76 -0.76
C GLU A 28 -2.85 -5.39 -1.57
N ILE A 29 -1.71 -6.00 -1.23
CA ILE A 29 -0.44 -5.82 -1.93
C ILE A 29 -0.58 -6.27 -3.38
N GLU A 30 -1.27 -7.38 -3.66
CA GLU A 30 -1.54 -7.82 -5.04
C GLU A 30 -2.28 -6.77 -5.85
N LYS A 31 -3.31 -6.12 -5.27
CA LYS A 31 -4.04 -5.04 -5.96
C LYS A 31 -3.14 -3.85 -6.26
N ILE A 32 -2.30 -3.45 -5.31
CA ILE A 32 -1.35 -2.35 -5.48
C ILE A 32 -0.35 -2.68 -6.60
N VAL A 33 0.21 -3.89 -6.62
CA VAL A 33 1.15 -4.36 -7.65
C VAL A 33 0.50 -4.39 -9.03
N GLU A 34 -0.69 -4.98 -9.16
CA GLU A 34 -1.45 -5.02 -10.42
C GLU A 34 -1.69 -3.60 -10.95
N TRP A 35 -2.12 -2.69 -10.09
CA TRP A 35 -2.40 -1.31 -10.47
C TRP A 35 -1.13 -0.57 -10.93
N LEU A 36 0.01 -0.78 -10.27
CA LEU A 36 1.30 -0.19 -10.64
C LEU A 36 1.88 -0.73 -11.96
N ILE A 37 1.53 -1.96 -12.34
CA ILE A 37 1.91 -2.56 -13.63
C ILE A 37 1.09 -1.93 -14.77
N LEU A 38 -0.22 -1.73 -14.53
CA LEU A 38 -1.13 -1.14 -15.51
C LEU A 38 -0.91 0.37 -15.68
N ASN A 39 -0.45 1.05 -14.62
CA ASN A 39 -0.23 2.50 -14.62
C ASN A 39 1.27 2.83 -14.60
N LYS A 40 1.86 3.03 -15.79
CA LYS A 40 3.31 3.24 -15.92
C LYS A 40 3.81 4.63 -15.50
N ARG A 41 2.95 5.65 -15.54
CA ARG A 41 3.25 7.03 -15.11
C ARG A 41 2.30 7.41 -13.98
N VAL A 42 2.77 7.25 -12.75
CA VAL A 42 1.98 7.41 -11.53
C VAL A 42 2.64 8.47 -10.68
N ASP A 43 1.84 9.43 -10.22
CA ASP A 43 2.23 10.35 -9.14
C ASP A 43 1.84 9.73 -7.79
N SER A 44 2.53 10.15 -6.72
CA SER A 44 2.31 9.62 -5.36
C SER A 44 0.89 9.86 -4.86
N ILE A 45 0.24 10.94 -5.32
CA ILE A 45 -1.12 11.29 -4.89
C ILE A 45 -2.14 10.25 -5.37
N LYS A 46 -2.09 9.85 -6.65
CA LYS A 46 -3.00 8.83 -7.20
C LYS A 46 -2.75 7.46 -6.58
N LEU A 47 -1.48 7.11 -6.34
CA LEU A 47 -1.16 5.86 -5.67
C LEU A 47 -1.67 5.86 -4.23
N ALA A 48 -1.51 6.97 -3.50
CA ALA A 48 -2.02 7.11 -2.14
C ALA A 48 -3.54 6.95 -2.07
N GLN A 49 -4.27 7.59 -2.99
CA GLN A 49 -5.72 7.42 -3.11
C GLN A 49 -6.10 5.95 -3.35
N TYR A 50 -5.43 5.29 -4.30
CA TYR A 50 -5.70 3.89 -4.60
C TYR A 50 -5.38 2.95 -3.43
N ILE A 51 -4.25 3.15 -2.74
CA ILE A 51 -3.90 2.39 -1.53
C ILE A 51 -5.00 2.57 -0.47
N GLY A 52 -5.43 3.80 -0.20
CA GLY A 52 -6.51 4.09 0.73
C GLY A 52 -7.81 3.37 0.37
N GLU A 53 -8.20 3.39 -0.91
CA GLU A 53 -9.38 2.68 -1.41
C GLU A 53 -9.28 1.16 -1.25
N VAL A 54 -8.11 0.57 -1.53
CA VAL A 54 -7.86 -0.86 -1.33
C VAL A 54 -8.03 -1.23 0.14
N PHE A 55 -7.40 -0.51 1.07
CA PHE A 55 -7.50 -0.83 2.49
C PHE A 55 -8.90 -0.59 3.05
N ILE A 56 -9.63 0.44 2.60
CA ILE A 56 -11.06 0.60 2.93
C ILE A 56 -11.87 -0.58 2.41
N LYS A 57 -11.61 -1.04 1.18
CA LYS A 57 -12.37 -2.14 0.58
C LYS A 57 -12.21 -3.45 1.34
N TYR A 58 -11.01 -3.76 1.82
CA TYR A 58 -10.72 -5.02 2.48
C TYR A 58 -11.06 -5.02 3.97
N PHE A 59 -10.82 -3.91 4.68
CA PHE A 59 -10.99 -3.84 6.13
C PHE A 59 -12.21 -3.02 6.58
N GLY A 60 -12.78 -2.22 5.68
CA GLY A 60 -13.84 -1.29 6.00
C GLY A 60 -13.36 -0.10 6.86
N ILE A 61 -14.20 0.94 6.93
CA ILE A 61 -13.91 2.15 7.70
C ILE A 61 -13.88 1.94 9.22
N SER A 62 -14.36 0.78 9.70
CA SER A 62 -14.36 0.42 11.12
C SER A 62 -13.00 -0.02 11.61
N LEU A 63 -12.19 -0.67 10.76
CA LEU A 63 -10.88 -1.20 11.11
C LEU A 63 -9.75 -0.36 10.52
N TYR A 64 -9.97 0.21 9.33
CA TYR A 64 -9.01 1.08 8.68
C TYR A 64 -9.51 2.53 8.62
N LYS A 65 -8.76 3.43 9.24
CA LYS A 65 -8.98 4.88 9.15
C LYS A 65 -7.88 5.48 8.28
N ILE A 66 -8.27 6.17 7.23
CA ILE A 66 -7.31 6.86 6.36
C ILE A 66 -6.59 7.95 7.17
N ASP A 67 -5.26 7.85 7.22
CA ASP A 67 -4.36 8.96 7.50
C ASP A 67 -3.71 9.36 6.17
N GLU A 68 -4.21 10.44 5.56
CA GLU A 68 -3.77 10.89 4.24
C GLU A 68 -2.26 11.15 4.17
N ARG A 69 -1.65 11.66 5.24
CA ARG A 69 -0.20 11.93 5.27
C ARG A 69 0.59 10.64 5.32
N LYS A 70 0.13 9.66 6.11
CA LYS A 70 0.79 8.37 6.23
C LYS A 70 0.67 7.57 4.94
N VAL A 71 -0.52 7.56 4.33
CA VAL A 71 -0.77 6.86 3.06
C VAL A 71 0.03 7.51 1.93
N LEU A 72 0.16 8.84 1.91
CA LEU A 72 1.02 9.54 0.96
C LEU A 72 2.50 9.16 1.11
N SER A 73 3.03 9.16 2.35
CA SER A 73 4.41 8.72 2.62
C SER A 73 4.66 7.31 2.11
N VAL A 74 3.73 6.38 2.37
CA VAL A 74 3.82 4.99 1.89
C VAL A 74 3.83 4.94 0.35
N ALA A 75 2.97 5.74 -0.30
CA ALA A 75 2.94 5.81 -1.76
C ALA A 75 4.24 6.36 -2.34
N GLU A 76 4.84 7.37 -1.73
CA GLU A 76 6.14 7.94 -2.13
C GLU A 76 7.26 6.91 -2.02
N GLU A 77 7.32 6.15 -0.92
CA GLU A 77 8.29 5.06 -0.73
C GLU A 77 8.15 3.98 -1.82
N ILE A 78 6.92 3.61 -2.17
CA ILE A 78 6.65 2.62 -3.24
C ILE A 78 7.08 3.13 -4.62
N ILE A 79 6.84 4.42 -4.92
CA ILE A 79 7.24 5.01 -6.21
C ILE A 79 8.76 5.06 -6.35
N GLN A 80 9.49 5.36 -5.27
CA GLN A 80 10.95 5.38 -5.30
C GLN A 80 11.53 4.03 -5.74
N ILE A 81 10.96 2.92 -5.26
CA ILE A 81 11.35 1.56 -5.69
C ILE A 81 11.09 1.34 -7.19
N LYS A 82 9.98 1.86 -7.71
CA LYS A 82 9.64 1.72 -9.14
C LYS A 82 10.62 2.47 -10.04
N SER A 83 11.19 3.58 -9.57
CA SER A 83 12.16 4.38 -10.33
C SER A 83 13.55 3.73 -10.43
N ASP A 84 13.84 2.74 -9.59
CA ASP A 84 15.14 2.05 -9.53
C ASP A 84 15.18 0.74 -10.38
N ILE A 85 14.11 0.42 -11.12
CA ILE A 85 13.96 -0.79 -11.95
C ILE A 85 13.57 -0.40 -13.39
#